data_AF-A0A937Z130-F1
#
_entry.id   AF-A0A937Z130-F1
#
_cell.length_a   1.000
_cell.length_b   1.000
_cell.length_c   1.000
_cell.angle_alpha   90.00
_cell.angle_beta   90.00
_cell.angle_gamma   90.00
#
_symmetry.space_group_name_H-M   'P 1'
#
loop_
_entity.id
_entity.type
_entity.pdbx_description
1 polymer ?
#
loop_
_entity_poly.entity_id
_entity_poly.type
_entity_poly.pdbx_seq_one_letter_code
_entity_poly.pdbx_strand_id
1 'polypeptide(L)'
;MDASAIRGALATFGLKQIELARAAGLSEACISRQLNGGLRLTKRVERAAEDLLVQRGAQVAGRILEWVEGRELGTSRDKQGRSSERCSAAPVPRTTGYHRILKKPKVGFGPNGEHTQ
;
A
#
# COMPACT_ATOMS: atom_id res chain seq x y z
N MET A 1 4.57 12.45 23.77
CA MET A 1 4.49 12.17 22.33
C MET A 1 3.45 13.11 21.75
N ASP A 2 3.68 13.76 20.61
CA ASP A 2 2.72 14.74 20.08
C ASP A 2 1.61 14.11 19.23
N ALA A 3 0.45 14.76 19.15
CA ALA A 3 -0.71 14.27 18.39
C ALA A 3 -0.40 14.09 16.89
N SER A 4 0.44 14.95 16.32
CA SER A 4 0.93 14.81 14.94
C SER A 4 1.73 13.53 14.74
N ALA A 5 2.60 13.18 15.69
CA ALA A 5 3.40 11.96 15.64
C ALA A 5 2.52 10.71 15.70
N ILE A 6 1.52 10.70 16.60
CA ILE A 6 0.57 9.58 16.69
C ILE A 6 -0.23 9.44 15.39
N ARG A 7 -0.76 10.54 14.83
CA ARG A 7 -1.48 10.50 13.55
C ARG A 7 -0.62 9.98 12.41
N GLY A 8 0.63 10.44 12.33
CA GLY A 8 1.60 9.97 11.33
C GLY A 8 1.87 8.47 11.47
N ALA A 9 2.13 8.00 12.69
CA ALA A 9 2.39 6.58 12.95
C ALA A 9 1.17 5.71 12.59
N LEU A 10 -0.04 6.12 12.99
CA LEU A 10 -1.27 5.41 12.60
C LEU A 10 -1.39 5.29 11.07
N ALA A 11 -1.13 6.37 10.33
CA ALA A 11 -1.17 6.37 8.87
C ALA A 11 -0.10 5.44 8.26
N THR A 12 1.15 5.49 8.73
CA THR A 12 2.25 4.64 8.25
C THR A 12 1.95 3.15 8.42
N PHE A 13 1.38 2.76 9.56
CA PHE A 13 1.09 1.36 9.85
C PHE A 13 -0.31 0.91 9.39
N GLY A 14 -1.07 1.81 8.75
CA GLY A 14 -2.43 1.54 8.28
C GLY A 14 -3.45 1.33 9.40
N LEU A 15 -3.17 1.84 10.60
CA LEU A 15 -4.02 1.74 11.79
C LEU A 15 -5.10 2.83 11.78
N LYS A 16 -6.31 2.47 12.18
CA LYS A 16 -7.45 3.39 12.28
C LYS A 16 -7.57 3.96 13.70
N GLN A 17 -8.16 5.16 13.82
CA GLN A 17 -8.41 5.78 15.13
C GLN A 17 -9.28 4.91 16.04
N ILE A 18 -10.19 4.11 15.48
CA ILE A 18 -11.00 3.15 16.24
C ILE A 18 -10.18 2.06 16.92
N GLU A 19 -9.06 1.64 16.34
CA GLU A 19 -8.17 0.64 16.95
C GLU A 19 -7.45 1.24 18.16
N LEU A 20 -6.97 2.48 18.03
CA LEU A 20 -6.43 3.25 19.14
C LEU A 20 -7.49 3.50 20.23
N ALA A 21 -8.72 3.80 19.85
CA ALA A 21 -9.83 3.98 20.79
C ALA A 21 -10.10 2.71 21.59
N ARG A 22 -10.11 1.54 20.94
CA ARG A 22 -10.26 0.24 21.61
C ARG A 22 -9.09 -0.06 22.54
N ALA A 23 -7.85 0.12 22.08
CA ALA A 23 -6.66 -0.11 22.91
C ALA A 23 -6.62 0.83 24.13
N ALA A 24 -7.01 2.08 23.94
CA ALA A 24 -7.12 3.05 25.01
C ALA A 24 -8.37 2.83 25.87
N GLY A 25 -9.35 2.02 25.48
CA GLY A 25 -10.65 1.89 26.16
C GLY A 25 -11.41 3.22 26.24
N LEU A 26 -11.36 4.02 25.18
CA LEU A 26 -12.02 5.31 25.04
C LEU A 26 -12.96 5.30 23.83
N SER A 27 -13.88 6.27 23.76
CA SER A 27 -14.68 6.46 22.56
C SER A 27 -13.83 7.04 21.41
N GLU A 28 -14.19 6.71 20.18
CA GLU A 28 -13.56 7.25 18.98
C GLU A 28 -13.66 8.79 18.94
N ALA A 29 -14.78 9.35 19.38
CA ALA A 29 -14.94 10.80 19.51
C ALA A 29 -13.93 11.42 20.50
N CYS A 30 -13.60 10.72 21.59
CA CYS A 30 -12.59 11.18 22.55
C CYS A 30 -11.19 11.20 21.90
N ILE A 31 -10.83 10.13 21.19
CA ILE A 31 -9.57 10.05 20.43
C ILE A 31 -9.52 11.13 19.36
N SER A 32 -10.59 11.33 18.59
CA SER A 32 -10.63 12.35 17.55
C SER A 32 -10.46 13.76 18.10
N ARG A 33 -11.06 14.07 19.27
CA ARG A 33 -10.82 15.37 19.93
C ARG A 33 -9.39 15.52 20.44
N GLN A 34 -8.76 14.46 20.95
CA GLN A 34 -7.36 14.49 21.38
C GLN A 34 -6.37 14.58 20.22
N LEU A 35 -6.66 13.92 19.09
CA LEU A 35 -5.79 13.94 17.93
C LEU A 35 -5.97 15.18 17.08
N ASN A 36 -7.21 15.67 16.89
CA ASN A 36 -7.51 16.74 15.92
C ASN A 36 -7.97 18.04 16.58
N GLY A 37 -8.56 17.98 17.77
CA GLY A 37 -9.18 19.12 18.45
C GLY A 37 -8.22 19.98 19.28
N GLY A 38 -6.91 19.78 19.17
CA GLY A 38 -5.90 20.54 19.92
C GLY A 38 -5.90 20.26 21.43
N LEU A 39 -6.65 19.27 21.90
CA LEU A 39 -6.58 18.82 23.29
C LEU A 39 -5.25 18.11 23.54
N ARG A 40 -4.70 18.32 24.74
CA ARG A 40 -3.50 17.62 25.19
C ARG A 40 -3.77 16.11 25.22
N LEU A 41 -2.84 15.33 24.68
CA LEU A 41 -2.92 13.88 24.74
C LEU A 41 -2.86 13.40 26.19
N THR A 42 -3.74 12.47 26.51
CA THR A 42 -3.69 11.76 27.79
C THR A 42 -2.60 10.69 27.73
N LYS A 43 -1.89 10.48 28.85
CA LYS A 43 -0.88 9.41 28.97
C LYS A 43 -1.40 8.03 28.56
N ARG A 44 -2.70 7.79 28.79
CA ARG A 44 -3.40 6.57 28.40
C ARG A 44 -3.42 6.38 26.88
N VAL A 45 -3.67 7.45 26.13
CA VAL A 45 -3.67 7.42 24.66
C VAL A 45 -2.26 7.28 24.11
N GLU A 46 -1.28 7.98 24.71
CA GLU A 46 0.13 7.82 24.34
C GLU A 46 0.59 6.37 24.50
N ARG A 47 0.30 5.76 25.65
CA ARG A 47 0.68 4.37 25.93
C ARG A 47 -0.05 3.37 25.03
N ALA A 48 -1.35 3.56 24.82
CA ALA A 48 -2.10 2.72 23.90
C ALA A 48 -1.57 2.79 22.45
N ALA A 49 -1.13 3.98 22.01
CA ALA A 49 -0.50 4.14 20.70
C ALA A 49 0.85 3.41 20.65
N GLU A 50 1.69 3.56 21.67
CA GLU A 50 2.96 2.85 21.78
C GLU A 50 2.79 1.33 21.73
N ASP A 51 1.88 0.78 22.52
CA ASP A 51 1.61 -0.66 22.57
C ASP A 51 1.15 -1.19 21.20
N LEU A 52 0.27 -0.46 20.50
CA LEU A 52 -0.17 -0.82 19.15
C LEU A 52 0.97 -0.80 18.13
N LEU A 53 1.84 0.19 18.20
CA LEU A 53 2.99 0.30 17.29
C LEU A 53 4.00 -0.83 17.53
N VAL A 54 4.24 -1.20 18.80
CA VAL A 54 5.10 -2.34 19.16
C VAL A 54 4.51 -3.65 18.64
N GLN A 55 3.22 -3.90 18.85
CA GLN A 55 2.54 -5.11 18.34
C GLN A 55 2.62 -5.19 16.82
N ARG A 56 2.39 -4.08 16.12
CA ARG A 56 2.45 -4.06 14.66
C ARG A 56 3.87 -4.23 14.15
N GLY A 57 4.86 -3.64 14.82
CA GLY A 57 6.28 -3.84 14.55
C GLY A 57 6.69 -5.30 14.69
N ALA A 58 6.26 -5.97 15.77
CA ALA A 58 6.50 -7.40 15.98
C ALA A 58 5.89 -8.27 14.88
N GLN A 59 4.67 -7.96 14.42
CA GLN A 59 4.04 -8.67 13.31
C GLN A 59 4.80 -8.51 11.99
N VAL A 60 5.28 -7.29 11.68
CA VAL A 60 6.09 -7.04 10.48
C VAL A 60 7.42 -7.78 10.58
N ALA A 61 8.10 -7.71 11.73
CA ALA A 61 9.35 -8.42 11.97
C ALA A 61 9.19 -9.94 11.81
N GLY A 62 8.12 -10.53 12.39
CA GLY A 62 7.81 -11.95 12.23
C GLY A 62 7.64 -12.36 10.77
N ARG A 63 6.88 -11.58 9.98
CA ARG A 63 6.69 -11.86 8.54
C ARG A 63 7.98 -11.73 7.73
N ILE A 64 8.88 -10.81 8.11
CA ILE A 64 10.19 -10.67 7.47
C ILE A 64 11.03 -11.92 7.77
N LEU A 65 11.08 -12.36 9.03
CA LEU A 65 11.82 -13.55 9.42
C LEU A 65 11.31 -14.80 8.71
N GLU A 66 9.99 -15.03 8.68
CA GLU A 66 9.38 -16.13 7.92
C GLU A 66 9.77 -16.10 6.44
N TRP A 67 9.83 -14.92 5.83
CA TRP A 67 10.22 -14.75 4.43
C TRP A 67 11.72 -15.01 4.20
N VAL A 68 12.59 -14.59 5.13
CA VAL A 68 14.03 -14.85 5.05
C VAL A 68 14.32 -16.34 5.22
N GLU A 69 13.71 -17.00 6.21
CA GLU A 69 13.84 -18.45 6.42
C GLU A 69 13.30 -19.24 5.22
N GLY A 70 12.17 -18.81 4.65
CA GLY A 70 11.62 -19.40 3.43
C GLY A 70 12.52 -19.23 2.19
N ARG A 71 13.41 -18.22 2.17
CA ARG A 71 14.40 -18.03 1.09
C ARG A 71 15.62 -18.92 1.24
N GLU A 72 16.11 -19.17 2.46
CA GLU A 72 17.22 -20.09 2.69
C GLU A 72 16.84 -21.55 2.36
N LEU A 73 15.56 -21.91 2.52
CA LEU A 73 15.03 -23.22 2.12
C LEU A 73 14.77 -23.34 0.59
N GLY A 74 14.93 -22.26 -0.17
CA GLY A 74 14.64 -22.18 -1.60
C GLY A 74 15.81 -22.50 -2.55
N THR A 75 17.02 -22.76 -2.05
CA THR A 75 18.23 -22.99 -2.88
C THR A 75 18.81 -24.40 -2.78
N SER A 76 17.98 -25.44 -2.61
CA SER A 76 18.44 -26.85 -2.73
C SER A 76 17.33 -27.80 -3.20
N ARG A 77 16.64 -27.46 -4.28
CA ARG A 77 15.91 -28.45 -5.08
C ARG A 77 16.31 -28.40 -6.56
N ASP A 78 17.62 -28.35 -6.80
CA ASP A 78 18.20 -28.80 -8.07
C ASP A 78 18.88 -30.14 -7.83
N LYS A 79 18.14 -31.25 -8.08
CA LYS A 79 18.71 -32.44 -8.71
C LYS A 79 17.66 -33.16 -9.56
N GLN A 80 17.81 -32.90 -10.86
CA GLN A 80 17.88 -33.88 -11.94
C GLN A 80 16.59 -34.56 -12.39
N GLY A 81 16.06 -34.01 -13.49
CA GLY A 81 15.83 -34.83 -14.67
C GLY A 81 14.53 -34.58 -15.41
N ARG A 82 14.45 -33.49 -16.18
CA ARG A 82 14.35 -33.57 -17.65
C ARG A 82 13.89 -32.25 -18.28
N SER A 83 14.58 -31.99 -19.39
CA SER A 83 14.14 -31.21 -20.55
C SER A 83 14.00 -29.70 -20.37
N SER A 84 15.10 -29.05 -20.77
CA SER A 84 15.08 -27.91 -21.69
C SER A 84 13.83 -27.87 -22.58
N GLU A 85 12.88 -26.99 -22.27
CA GLU A 85 12.05 -26.38 -23.28
C GLU A 85 11.56 -25.03 -22.77
N ARG A 86 11.69 -24.06 -23.65
CA ARG A 86 11.27 -22.67 -23.48
C ARG A 86 9.76 -22.62 -23.20
N CYS A 87 9.31 -21.41 -22.86
CA CYS A 87 7.93 -20.91 -22.90
C CYS A 87 7.30 -20.75 -21.51
N SER A 88 6.55 -19.70 -21.20
CA SER A 88 6.15 -18.51 -21.96
C SER A 88 5.58 -17.51 -20.97
N ALA A 89 5.68 -16.23 -21.30
CA ALA A 89 4.91 -15.16 -20.68
C ALA A 89 3.43 -15.59 -20.56
N ALA A 90 2.85 -15.34 -19.39
CA ALA A 90 1.45 -15.62 -19.12
C ALA A 90 0.52 -14.90 -20.14
N PRO A 91 -0.68 -15.44 -20.39
CA PRO A 91 -1.51 -15.06 -21.53
C PRO A 91 -1.97 -13.61 -21.46
N VAL A 92 -1.79 -12.87 -22.55
CA VAL A 92 -2.40 -11.55 -22.75
C VAL A 92 -3.92 -11.74 -22.88
N PRO A 93 -4.76 -11.00 -22.12
CA PRO A 93 -6.20 -11.14 -22.20
C PRO A 93 -6.70 -10.80 -23.62
N ARG A 94 -7.43 -11.73 -24.23
CA ARG A 94 -8.11 -11.53 -25.52
C ARG A 94 -9.23 -10.50 -25.35
N THR A 95 -8.99 -9.26 -25.75
CA THR A 95 -10.07 -8.30 -26.03
C THR A 95 -10.76 -8.71 -27.33
N THR A 96 -11.80 -9.53 -27.24
CA THR A 96 -12.76 -9.73 -28.32
C THR A 96 -13.74 -8.56 -28.35
N GLY A 97 -13.69 -7.74 -29.40
CA GLY A 97 -14.79 -6.83 -29.74
C GLY A 97 -14.37 -5.54 -30.41
N TYR A 98 -14.80 -5.39 -31.67
CA TYR A 98 -14.80 -4.20 -32.53
C TYR A 98 -13.55 -3.89 -33.37
N HIS A 99 -13.45 -4.63 -34.48
CA HIS A 99 -13.03 -4.00 -35.73
C HIS A 99 -14.08 -2.96 -36.15
N ARG A 100 -13.71 -1.68 -36.15
CA ARG A 100 -14.30 -0.71 -37.07
C ARG A 100 -13.23 0.22 -37.61
N ILE A 101 -13.05 0.12 -38.92
CA ILE A 101 -12.22 0.94 -39.78
C ILE A 101 -12.56 2.42 -39.57
N LEU A 102 -11.56 3.24 -39.21
CA LEU A 102 -11.60 4.68 -39.48
C LEU A 102 -10.31 5.10 -40.16
N LYS A 103 -10.51 5.72 -41.32
CA LYS A 103 -9.56 6.21 -42.31
C LYS A 103 -8.35 6.91 -41.70
N LYS A 104 -7.17 6.71 -42.33
CA LYS A 104 -5.96 7.50 -42.08
C LYS A 104 -6.30 9.00 -41.99
N PRO A 105 -5.90 9.72 -40.93
CA PRO A 105 -5.83 11.17 -41.02
C PRO A 105 -4.59 11.53 -41.86
N LYS A 106 -4.84 12.08 -43.04
CA LYS A 106 -3.85 12.74 -43.89
C LYS A 106 -3.52 14.08 -43.23
N VAL A 107 -2.58 14.08 -42.29
CA VAL A 107 -2.05 15.34 -41.73
C VAL A 107 -0.98 15.86 -42.68
N GLY A 108 -1.42 16.73 -43.59
CA GLY A 108 -0.53 17.68 -44.27
C GLY A 108 -0.18 18.80 -43.30
N PHE A 109 1.11 19.07 -43.13
CA PHE A 109 1.60 20.27 -42.47
C PHE A 109 1.33 21.48 -43.37
N GLY A 110 0.59 22.46 -42.85
CA GLY A 110 0.53 23.82 -43.40
C GLY A 110 1.03 24.80 -42.32
N PRO A 111 1.95 25.72 -42.65
CA PRO A 111 2.40 26.75 -41.71
C PRO A 111 1.39 27.90 -41.66
N ASN A 112 1.40 28.64 -40.54
CA ASN A 112 0.59 29.82 -40.21
C ASN A 112 -0.72 29.54 -39.50
N GLY A 113 -0.62 29.39 -38.17
CA GLY A 113 -1.72 29.63 -37.26
C GLY A 113 -1.86 31.13 -37.00
N GLU A 114 -2.93 31.73 -37.52
CA GLU A 114 -3.56 32.92 -36.94
C GLU A 114 -5.07 32.64 -36.86
N HIS A 115 -5.61 32.83 -35.66
CA HIS A 115 -7.04 32.76 -35.37
C HIS A 115 -7.43 34.14 -34.82
N THR A 116 -8.27 34.87 -35.55
CA THR A 116 -9.00 36.02 -35.03
C THR A 116 -10.47 35.89 -35.41
N GLN A 117 -11.30 36.37 -34.48
CA GLN A 117 -12.77 36.31 -34.47
C GLN A 117 -13.42 37.03 -35.64
#